data_AF-A0A958VSE5-F1
#
_entry.id   AF-A0A958VSE5-F1
#
_cell.length_a   1.000
_cell.length_b   1.000
_cell.length_c   1.000
_cell.angle_alpha   90.00
_cell.angle_beta   90.00
_cell.angle_gamma   90.00
#
_symmetry.space_group_name_H-M   'P 1'
#
loop_
_entity.id
_entity.type
_entity.pdbx_description
1 polymer ?
#
loop_
_entity_poly.entity_id
_entity_poly.type
_entity_poly.pdbx_seq_one_letter_code
_entity_poly.pdbx_strand_id
1 'polypeptide(L)'
;EDSFLMKMIPVLFLLSAVMSLLSISMFGTRKRQFVLNRLNILINLILLGVLIYHLLTLSGEAKVSEKGIGAVLPVIVILFLAIANRAIKKDEDLVKSVDRLR
;
A
#
# COMPACT_ATOMS: atom_id res chain seq x y z
N GLU A 1 24.36 0.39 8.74
CA GLU A 1 23.32 0.23 7.72
C GLU A 1 21.96 0.82 8.12
N ASP A 2 21.65 0.90 9.42
CA ASP A 2 20.34 1.39 9.92
C ASP A 2 19.96 2.81 9.46
N SER A 3 20.94 3.71 9.32
CA SER A 3 20.70 5.08 8.83
C SER A 3 20.19 5.13 7.39
N PHE A 4 20.61 4.17 6.54
CA PHE A 4 20.16 4.10 5.16
C PHE A 4 18.72 3.58 5.08
N LEU A 5 18.41 2.50 5.82
CA LEU A 5 17.06 1.94 5.90
C LEU A 5 16.05 2.97 6.44
N MET A 6 16.41 3.73 7.46
CA MET A 6 15.54 4.77 8.04
C MET A 6 15.21 5.89 7.06
N LYS A 7 16.14 6.27 6.17
CA LYS A 7 15.89 7.29 5.13
C LYS A 7 15.02 6.75 3.99
N MET A 8 15.04 5.44 3.73
CA MET A 8 14.25 4.82 2.67
C MET A 8 12.76 4.72 3.00
N ILE A 9 12.39 4.49 4.26
CA ILE A 9 11.00 4.33 4.71
C ILE A 9 10.09 5.50 4.24
N PRO A 10 10.38 6.78 4.53
CA PRO A 10 9.52 7.89 4.09
C PRO A 10 9.47 8.05 2.57
N VAL A 11 10.57 7.75 1.86
CA VAL A 11 10.62 7.77 0.39
C VAL A 11 9.69 6.72 -0.20
N LEU A 12 9.67 5.51 0.36
CA LEU A 12 8.79 4.43 -0.07
C LEU A 12 7.31 4.74 0.22
N PHE A 13 6.99 5.39 1.34
CA PHE A 13 5.63 5.88 1.62
C PHE A 13 5.19 6.95 0.61
N LEU A 14 6.05 7.92 0.29
CA LEU A 14 5.75 8.92 -0.73
C LEU A 14 5.56 8.28 -2.11
N LEU A 15 6.41 7.31 -2.47
CA LEU A 15 6.27 6.57 -3.71
C LEU A 15 4.94 5.82 -3.78
N SER A 16 4.54 5.17 -2.68
CA SER A 16 3.24 4.50 -2.57
C SER A 16 2.06 5.47 -2.71
N ALA A 17 2.16 6.65 -2.11
CA ALA A 17 1.15 7.70 -2.23
C ALA A 17 1.02 8.20 -3.68
N VAL A 18 2.15 8.45 -4.35
CA VAL A 18 2.17 8.84 -5.77
C VAL A 18 1.59 7.73 -6.65
N MET A 19 1.94 6.47 -6.40
CA MET A 19 1.34 5.32 -7.11
C MET A 19 -0.17 5.25 -6.93
N SER A 20 -0.68 5.52 -5.73
CA SER A 20 -2.12 5.58 -5.47
C SER A 20 -2.79 6.71 -6.26
N LEU A 21 -2.19 7.90 -6.30
CA LEU A 21 -2.70 9.03 -7.08
C LEU A 21 -2.70 8.74 -8.59
N LEU A 22 -1.63 8.13 -9.10
CA LEU A 22 -1.53 7.71 -10.51
C LEU A 22 -2.55 6.60 -10.85
N SER A 23 -2.82 5.70 -9.89
CA SER A 23 -3.86 4.68 -10.05
C SER A 23 -5.25 5.31 -10.19
N ILE A 24 -5.52 6.40 -9.46
CA ILE A 24 -6.78 7.15 -9.60
C ILE A 24 -6.88 7.78 -10.99
N SER A 25 -5.84 8.42 -11.53
CA SER A 25 -5.93 9.04 -12.87
C SER A 25 -6.04 8.03 -14.03
N MET A 26 -5.76 6.74 -13.80
CA MET A 26 -5.77 5.68 -14.82
C MET A 26 -7.14 5.02 -15.05
N PHE A 27 -8.26 5.73 -14.85
CA PHE A 27 -9.63 5.22 -15.02
C PHE A 27 -9.92 4.58 -16.41
N GLY A 28 -9.19 4.96 -17.45
CA GLY A 28 -9.35 4.42 -18.81
C GLY A 28 -8.86 2.99 -19.01
N THR A 29 -8.01 2.44 -18.11
CA THR A 29 -7.45 1.09 -18.27
C THR A 29 -7.49 0.29 -16.96
N ARG A 30 -8.69 -0.17 -16.58
CA ARG A 30 -8.97 -0.89 -15.33
C ARG A 30 -8.08 -2.11 -15.08
N LYS A 31 -7.68 -2.87 -16.12
CA LYS A 31 -6.71 -3.97 -15.99
C LYS A 31 -5.34 -3.49 -15.48
N ARG A 32 -4.83 -2.35 -15.97
CA ARG A 32 -3.55 -1.78 -15.53
C ARG A 32 -3.68 -1.21 -14.11
N GLN A 33 -4.80 -0.53 -13.84
CA GLN A 33 -5.14 -0.03 -12.51
C GLN A 33 -5.16 -1.16 -11.46
N PHE A 34 -5.72 -2.32 -11.80
CA PHE A 34 -5.73 -3.51 -10.94
C PHE A 34 -4.31 -4.03 -10.65
N VAL A 35 -3.46 -4.15 -11.67
CA VAL A 35 -2.07 -4.62 -11.50
C VAL A 35 -1.26 -3.62 -10.67
N LEU A 36 -1.34 -2.32 -10.97
CA LEU A 36 -0.65 -1.27 -10.22
C LEU A 36 -1.07 -1.24 -8.76
N ASN A 37 -2.38 -1.31 -8.48
CA ASN A 37 -2.88 -1.32 -7.11
C ASN A 37 -2.42 -2.56 -6.34
N ARG A 38 -2.36 -3.72 -7.01
CA ARG A 38 -1.84 -4.96 -6.40
C ARG A 38 -0.35 -4.90 -6.10
N LEU A 39 0.45 -4.27 -6.97
CA LEU A 39 1.87 -3.99 -6.70
C LEU A 39 2.02 -3.04 -5.50
N ASN A 40 1.17 -2.02 -5.39
CA ASN A 40 1.19 -1.09 -4.26
C ASN A 40 0.87 -1.78 -2.93
N ILE A 41 -0.06 -2.73 -2.91
CA ILE A 41 -0.35 -3.59 -1.74
C ILE A 41 0.90 -4.39 -1.33
N LEU A 42 1.58 -5.03 -2.28
CA LEU A 42 2.78 -5.84 -2.00
C LEU A 42 3.92 -4.99 -1.41
N ILE A 43 4.14 -3.78 -1.95
CA ILE A 43 5.14 -2.85 -1.43
C ILE A 43 4.81 -2.45 0.01
N ASN A 44 3.54 -2.13 0.31
CA ASN A 44 3.12 -1.78 1.66
C ASN A 44 3.23 -2.96 2.65
N LEU A 45 2.98 -4.20 2.21
CA LEU A 45 3.19 -5.40 3.04
C LEU A 45 4.67 -5.60 3.40
N ILE A 46 5.57 -5.43 2.43
CA ILE A 46 7.02 -5.52 2.68
C ILE A 46 7.46 -4.40 3.64
N LEU A 47 7.00 -3.16 3.41
CA LEU A 47 7.23 -2.03 4.31
C LEU A 47 6.78 -2.33 5.74
N LEU A 48 5.59 -2.90 5.92
CA LEU A 48 5.09 -3.30 7.22
C LEU A 48 6.01 -4.33 7.89
N GLY A 49 6.47 -5.34 7.14
CA GLY A 49 7.44 -6.33 7.65
C GLY A 49 8.76 -5.71 8.11
N VAL A 50 9.30 -4.76 7.33
CA VAL A 50 10.53 -4.02 7.68
C VAL A 50 10.32 -3.15 8.92
N LEU A 51 9.17 -2.48 9.04
CA LEU A 51 8.82 -1.68 10.22
C LEU A 51 8.69 -2.54 11.48
N ILE A 52 8.05 -3.71 11.37
CA ILE A 52 7.91 -4.65 12.49
C ILE A 52 9.29 -5.18 12.89
N TYR A 53 10.13 -5.59 11.93
CA TYR A 53 11.48 -6.05 12.21
C TYR A 53 12.29 -4.97 12.95
N HIS A 54 12.28 -3.74 12.45
CA HIS A 54 12.96 -2.63 13.10
C HIS A 54 12.44 -2.36 14.52
N LEU A 55 11.12 -2.44 14.73
CA LEU A 55 10.52 -2.28 16.04
C LEU A 55 11.00 -3.36 17.05
N LEU A 56 11.18 -4.60 16.57
CA LEU A 56 11.63 -5.73 17.39
C LEU A 56 13.15 -5.71 17.66
N THR A 57 13.96 -5.17 16.75
CA THR A 57 15.43 -5.10 16.88
C THR A 57 15.91 -3.87 17.68
N LEU A 58 15.04 -2.89 17.93
CA LEU A 58 15.37 -1.74 18.77
C LEU A 58 15.46 -2.12 20.25
N SER A 59 16.68 -2.08 20.79
CA SER A 59 16.98 -2.27 22.21
C SER A 59 16.28 -1.23 23.08
N GLY A 60 15.25 -1.65 23.83
CA GLY A 60 14.91 -1.25 25.21
C GLY A 60 14.77 0.22 25.69
N GLU A 61 15.18 1.27 24.98
CA GLU A 61 15.38 2.60 25.61
C GLU A 61 14.46 3.74 25.17
N ALA A 62 13.57 3.55 24.20
CA ALA A 62 12.70 4.66 23.76
C ALA A 62 11.22 4.35 23.96
N LYS A 63 10.65 5.00 24.99
CA LYS A 63 9.23 5.35 25.17
C LYS A 63 8.27 4.45 24.39
N VAL A 64 7.94 3.32 25.01
CA VAL A 64 7.05 2.25 24.50
C VAL A 64 5.66 2.76 24.05
N SER A 65 5.24 3.96 24.49
CA SER A 65 3.91 4.51 24.23
C SER A 65 3.72 5.25 22.88
N GLU A 66 4.78 5.75 22.23
CA GLU A 66 4.65 6.50 20.96
C GLU A 66 4.95 5.64 19.72
N LYS A 67 5.69 4.53 19.88
CA LYS A 67 6.13 3.66 18.77
C LYS A 67 5.01 2.78 18.20
N GLY A 68 4.01 2.41 19.00
CA GLY A 68 2.91 1.53 18.57
C GLY A 68 1.95 2.20 17.59
N ILE A 69 1.70 3.50 17.75
CA ILE A 69 0.76 4.27 16.90
C ILE A 69 1.29 4.34 15.46
N GLY A 70 2.61 4.50 15.29
CA GLY A 70 3.25 4.55 13.96
C GLY A 70 3.10 3.26 13.15
N ALA A 71 2.95 2.10 13.81
CA ALA A 71 2.78 0.81 13.14
C ALA A 71 1.33 0.52 12.73
N VAL A 72 0.35 1.28 13.23
CA VAL A 72 -1.07 1.12 12.86
C VAL A 72 -1.37 1.74 11.50
N LEU A 73 -0.73 2.86 11.17
CA LEU A 73 -0.96 3.59 9.92
C LEU A 73 -0.72 2.74 8.66
N PRO A 74 0.38 1.97 8.52
CA PRO A 74 0.61 1.13 7.35
C PRO A 74 -0.41 -0.01 7.22
N VAL A 75 -0.92 -0.53 8.34
CA VAL A 75 -1.99 -1.54 8.35
C VAL A 75 -3.29 -0.96 7.77
N ILE A 76 -3.65 0.25 8.17
CA ILE A 76 -4.82 0.97 7.62
C ILE A 76 -4.65 1.21 6.12
N VAL A 77 -3.45 1.62 5.68
CA VAL A 77 -3.15 1.83 4.25
C VAL A 77 -3.36 0.54 3.45
N ILE A 78 -2.85 -0.60 3.93
CA ILE A 78 -3.04 -1.91 3.26
C ILE A 78 -4.53 -2.27 3.18
N LEU A 79 -5.29 -2.02 4.24
CA LEU A 79 -6.74 -2.29 4.26
C LEU A 79 -7.46 -1.48 3.18
N PHE A 80 -7.18 -0.18 3.07
CA PHE A 80 -7.77 0.67 2.05
C PHE A 80 -7.36 0.28 0.63
N LEU A 81 -6.09 -0.07 0.41
CA LEU A 81 -5.62 -0.57 -0.89
C LEU A 81 -6.32 -1.90 -1.27
N ALA A 82 -6.55 -2.78 -0.30
CA ALA A 82 -7.25 -4.05 -0.52
C ALA A 82 -8.73 -3.83 -0.90
N ILE A 83 -9.41 -2.88 -0.27
CA ILE A 83 -10.78 -2.49 -0.62
C ILE A 83 -10.81 -1.88 -2.02
N ALA A 84 -9.89 -0.96 -2.33
CA ALA A 84 -9.76 -0.36 -3.66
C ALA A 84 -9.54 -1.45 -4.74
N ASN A 85 -8.74 -2.47 -4.46
CA ASN A 85 -8.50 -3.56 -5.40
C ASN A 85 -9.76 -4.36 -5.73
N ARG A 86 -10.60 -4.61 -4.71
CA ARG A 86 -11.88 -5.29 -4.89
C ARG A 86 -12.84 -4.44 -5.73
N ALA A 87 -12.88 -3.13 -5.49
CA ALA A 87 -13.70 -2.20 -6.26
C ALA A 87 -13.28 -2.14 -7.74
N ILE A 88 -11.97 -1.98 -8.02
CA ILE A 88 -11.45 -1.95 -9.40
C ILE A 88 -11.80 -3.25 -10.16
N LYS A 89 -11.68 -4.42 -9.51
CA LYS A 89 -12.05 -5.70 -10.11
C LYS A 89 -13.54 -5.76 -10.43
N LYS A 90 -14.40 -5.33 -9.50
CA LYS A 90 -15.85 -5.30 -9.70
C LYS A 90 -16.22 -4.40 -10.89
N ASP A 91 -15.57 -3.26 -11.02
CA ASP A 91 -15.80 -2.35 -12.15
C ASP A 91 -15.38 -2.98 -13.48
N GLU A 92 -14.22 -3.64 -13.54
CA GLU A 92 -13.78 -4.38 -14.74
C GLU A 92 -14.77 -5.50 -15.12
N ASP A 93 -15.28 -6.24 -14.14
CA ASP A 93 -16.25 -7.31 -14.36
C ASP A 93 -17.60 -6.77 -14.86
N LEU A 94 -18.02 -5.59 -14.40
CA LEU A 94 -19.23 -4.90 -14.85
C LEU A 94 -19.12 -4.43 -16.31
N VAL A 95 -17.98 -3.87 -16.72
CA VAL A 95 -17.81 -3.47 -18.13
C VAL A 95 -17.79 -4.67 -19.05
N LYS A 96 -17.14 -5.77 -18.64
CA LYS A 96 -17.15 -7.02 -19.41
C LYS A 96 -18.53 -7.65 -19.52
N SER A 97 -19.36 -7.57 -18.48
CA SER A 97 -20.71 -8.14 -18.53
C SER A 97 -21.62 -7.36 -19.48
N VAL A 98 -21.49 -6.03 -19.53
CA VAL A 98 -22.22 -5.18 -20.49
C VAL A 98 -21.77 -5.45 -21.93
N ASP A 99 -20.47 -5.58 -22.18
CA ASP A 99 -19.96 -5.90 -23.53
C ASP A 99 -20.42 -7.28 -24.04
N ARG A 100 -20.77 -8.22 -23.15
CA ARG A 100 -21.30 -9.54 -23.53
C ARG A 100 -22.78 -9.52 -23.93
N LEU A 101 -23.52 -8.47 -23.57
CA LEU A 101 -24.95 -8.31 -23.89
C LEU A 101 -25.18 -7.54 -25.19
N ARG A 102 -24.13 -6.90 -25.72
CA ARG A 102 -24.12 -6.22 -27.01
C ARG A 102 -23.68 -7.18 -28.10
#